data_AF-A0A955UX57-F1
#
_entry.id   AF-A0A955UX57-F1
#
_cell.length_a   1.000
_cell.length_b   1.000
_cell.length_c   1.000
_cell.angle_alpha   90.00
_cell.angle_beta   90.00
_cell.angle_gamma   90.00
#
_symmetry.space_group_name_H-M   'P 1'
#
loop_
_entity.id
_entity.type
_entity.pdbx_description
1 polymer ?
#
loop_
_entity_poly.entity_id
_entity_poly.type
_entity_poly.pdbx_seq_one_letter_code
_entity_poly.pdbx_strand_id
1 'polypeptide(L)' 'AYGRAAGPFADGVDPADLRASGAYQVVTPDEAVALVRGLGRDRTFILTPLLGGLDPSFAWKGLRLFEREVWPHVRDLAD' A
#
# COMPACT_ATOMS: atom_id res chain seq x y z
N ALA A 1 20.93 13.60 -10.54
CA ALA A 1 21.89 12.77 -11.31
C ALA A 1 21.20 11.44 -11.62
N TYR A 2 20.82 11.20 -12.87
CA TYR A 2 20.22 9.93 -13.29
C TYR A 2 21.33 8.86 -13.32
N GLY A 3 21.06 7.67 -12.75
CA GLY A 3 21.96 6.52 -12.84
C GLY A 3 22.32 5.82 -11.53
N ARG A 4 22.00 6.40 -10.37
CA ARG A 4 22.14 5.71 -9.07
C ARG A 4 20.78 5.61 -8.40
N ALA A 5 20.36 4.39 -8.07
CA ALA A 5 19.18 4.17 -7.24
C ALA A 5 19.38 4.89 -5.90
N ALA A 6 18.42 5.73 -5.51
CA ALA A 6 18.45 6.53 -4.30
C ALA A 6 17.10 6.40 -3.57
N GLY A 7 17.12 6.58 -2.26
CA GLY A 7 15.94 6.39 -1.41
C GLY A 7 15.69 4.91 -1.10
N PRO A 8 14.46 4.54 -0.72
CA PRO A 8 14.14 3.21 -0.19
C PRO A 8 14.25 2.07 -1.21
N PHE A 9 14.50 2.40 -2.48
CA PHE A 9 14.69 1.45 -3.59
C PHE A 9 16.16 1.33 -4.03
N ALA A 10 17.11 1.87 -3.25
CA ALA A 10 18.54 1.75 -3.50
C ALA A 10 19.04 0.32 -3.24
N ASP A 11 20.19 -0.03 -3.82
CA ASP A 11 20.88 -1.29 -3.50
C ASP A 11 21.42 -1.30 -2.07
N GLY A 12 21.53 -2.50 -1.49
CA GLY A 12 22.15 -2.71 -0.17
C GLY A 12 21.26 -2.34 1.02
N VAL A 13 19.94 -2.23 0.82
CA VAL A 13 18.97 -1.97 1.88
C VAL A 13 18.81 -3.19 2.79
N ASP A 14 18.90 -2.98 4.11
CA ASP A 14 18.60 -4.00 5.11
C ASP A 14 17.06 -4.13 5.32
N PRO A 15 16.48 -5.33 5.13
CA PRO A 15 15.07 -5.56 5.42
C PRO A 15 14.65 -5.30 6.87
N ALA A 16 15.57 -5.38 7.85
CA ALA A 16 15.28 -5.06 9.24
C ALA A 16 15.00 -3.55 9.41
N ASP A 17 15.82 -2.70 8.79
CA ASP A 17 15.65 -1.25 8.79
C ASP A 17 14.32 -0.84 8.13
N LEU A 18 13.95 -1.52 7.03
CA LEU A 18 12.66 -1.29 6.37
C LEU A 18 11.49 -1.55 7.31
N ARG A 19 11.51 -2.67 8.06
CA ARG A 19 10.45 -2.99 9.01
C ARG A 19 10.43 -2.02 10.19
N ALA A 20 11.60 -1.68 10.72
CA ALA A 20 11.74 -0.73 11.82
C ALA A 20 11.27 0.68 11.46
N SER A 21 11.39 1.08 10.19
CA SER A 21 10.97 2.40 9.71
C SER A 21 9.46 2.65 9.83
N GLY A 22 8.64 1.59 9.79
CA GLY A 22 7.19 1.69 9.72
C GLY A 22 6.64 2.29 8.42
N ALA A 23 7.50 2.69 7.47
CA ALA A 23 7.08 3.31 6.21
C ALA A 23 6.38 2.32 5.26
N TYR A 24 6.65 1.01 5.41
CA TYR A 24 6.04 -0.06 4.63
C TYR A 24 5.36 -1.04 5.58
N GLN A 25 4.03 -0.99 5.62
CA GLN A 25 3.24 -1.84 6.51
C GLN A 25 2.57 -2.97 5.73
N VAL A 26 2.68 -4.18 6.27
CA VAL A 26 1.85 -5.32 5.83
C VAL A 26 0.67 -5.38 6.78
N VAL A 27 -0.54 -5.22 6.24
CA VAL A 27 -1.75 -5.06 7.03
C VAL A 27 -2.81 -6.07 6.62
N THR A 28 -3.65 -6.42 7.59
CA THR A 28 -4.90 -7.16 7.39
C THR A 28 -5.98 -6.25 6.77
N PRO A 29 -7.09 -6.81 6.26
CA PRO A 29 -8.21 -6.00 5.77
C PRO A 29 -8.78 -5.03 6.81
N ASP A 30 -8.94 -5.47 8.07
CA ASP A 30 -9.49 -4.63 9.15
C ASP A 30 -8.57 -3.44 9.47
N GLU A 31 -7.25 -3.69 9.50
CA GLU A 31 -6.25 -2.63 9.68
C GLU A 31 -6.25 -1.66 8.48
N ALA A 32 -6.44 -2.16 7.25
CA ALA A 32 -6.57 -1.30 6.08
C ALA A 32 -7.82 -0.40 6.15
N VAL A 33 -8.96 -0.92 6.64
CA VAL A 33 -10.17 -0.10 6.89
C VAL A 33 -9.86 1.00 7.90
N ALA A 34 -9.22 0.65 9.02
CA ALA A 34 -8.85 1.61 10.06
C ALA A 34 -7.90 2.70 9.52
N LEU A 35 -6.91 2.31 8.71
CA LEU A 35 -5.99 3.24 8.06
C LEU A 35 -6.71 4.21 7.13
N VAL A 36 -7.53 3.70 6.21
CA VAL A 36 -8.26 4.53 5.25
C VAL A 36 -9.23 5.49 5.96
N ARG A 37 -9.94 5.01 7.00
CA ARG A 37 -10.82 5.85 7.83
C ARG A 37 -10.04 6.93 8.57
N GLY A 38 -8.84 6.60 9.09
CA GLY A 38 -7.97 7.53 9.79
C GLY A 38 -7.44 8.68 8.92
N LEU A 39 -7.40 8.52 7.60
CA LEU A 39 -7.04 9.60 6.66
C LEU A 39 -8.09 10.71 6.60
N GLY A 40 -9.36 10.38 6.88
CA GLY A 40 -10.49 11.32 6.75
C GLY A 40 -10.90 11.61 5.30
N ARG A 41 -11.91 12.47 5.12
CA ARG A 41 -12.49 12.79 3.81
C ARG A 41 -11.59 13.69 2.94
N ASP A 42 -10.73 14.49 3.55
CA ASP A 42 -9.89 15.47 2.85
C ASP A 42 -8.60 14.87 2.28
N ARG A 43 -8.54 13.55 2.17
CA ARG A 43 -7.35 12.80 1.77
C ARG A 43 -7.74 11.68 0.81
N THR A 44 -6.85 11.45 -0.14
CA THR A 44 -6.98 10.37 -1.11
C THR A 44 -6.04 9.24 -0.73
N PHE A 45 -6.54 8.00 -0.82
CA PHE A 45 -5.68 6.82 -0.83
C PHE A 45 -5.53 6.33 -2.27
N ILE A 46 -4.34 5.83 -2.63
CA ILE A 46 -4.02 5.36 -3.97
C ILE A 46 -3.60 3.90 -3.87
N LEU A 47 -4.20 3.05 -4.70
CA LEU A 47 -3.74 1.67 -4.88
C LEU A 47 -2.75 1.62 -6.04
N THR A 48 -1.55 1.11 -5.79
CA THR A 48 -0.50 0.90 -6.80
C THR A 48 -0.22 -0.61 -6.96
N PRO A 49 -1.15 -1.39 -7.54
CA PRO A 49 -1.12 -2.85 -7.51
C PRO A 49 0.07 -3.49 -8.25
N LEU A 50 0.68 -2.77 -9.20
CA LEU A 50 1.86 -3.22 -9.95
C LEU A 50 3.16 -2.52 -9.50
N LEU A 51 3.17 -1.94 -8.29
CA LEU A 51 4.33 -1.24 -7.75
C LEU A 51 5.58 -2.13 -7.82
N GLY A 52 6.67 -1.58 -8.37
CA GLY A 52 7.94 -2.31 -8.50
C GLY A 52 7.92 -3.45 -9.51
N GLY A 53 6.94 -3.51 -10.41
CA GLY A 53 6.83 -4.58 -11.40
C GLY A 53 6.26 -5.89 -10.82
N LEU A 54 5.45 -5.79 -9.77
CA LEU A 54 4.81 -6.93 -9.12
C LEU A 54 4.02 -7.78 -10.13
N ASP A 55 4.04 -9.11 -9.95
CA ASP A 55 3.34 -10.05 -10.82
C ASP A 55 1.83 -9.69 -10.94
N PRO A 56 1.28 -9.59 -12.16
CA PRO A 56 -0.12 -9.21 -12.35
C PRO A 56 -1.13 -10.16 -11.71
N SER A 57 -0.85 -11.47 -11.68
CA SER A 57 -1.77 -12.45 -11.09
C SER A 57 -1.83 -12.30 -9.57
N PHE A 58 -0.70 -12.04 -8.94
CA PHE A 58 -0.63 -11.72 -7.52
C PHE A 58 -1.32 -10.39 -7.20
N ALA A 59 -1.01 -9.33 -7.95
CA ALA A 59 -1.65 -8.03 -7.83
C ALA A 59 -3.18 -8.13 -7.92
N TRP A 60 -3.70 -8.95 -8.85
CA TRP A 60 -5.13 -9.13 -9.02
C TRP A 60 -5.81 -9.78 -7.81
N LYS A 61 -5.12 -10.70 -7.13
CA LYS A 61 -5.63 -11.32 -5.89
C LYS A 61 -5.78 -10.25 -4.80
N GLY A 62 -4.81 -9.35 -4.66
CA GLY A 62 -4.85 -8.25 -3.69
C GLY A 62 -5.99 -7.27 -3.96
N LEU A 63 -6.21 -6.88 -5.21
CA LEU A 63 -7.32 -6.00 -5.56
C LEU A 63 -8.69 -6.63 -5.30
N ARG A 64 -8.88 -7.92 -5.61
CA ARG A 64 -10.12 -8.65 -5.27
C ARG A 64 -10.33 -8.78 -3.76
N LEU A 65 -9.25 -8.91 -2.99
CA LEU A 65 -9.32 -8.91 -1.53
C LEU A 65 -9.76 -7.53 -1.01
N PHE A 66 -9.14 -6.45 -1.52
CA PHE A 66 -9.52 -5.08 -1.16
C PHE A 66 -10.98 -4.78 -1.52
N GLU A 67 -11.40 -5.13 -2.73
CA GLU A 67 -12.77 -4.94 -3.22
C GLU A 67 -13.79 -5.62 -2.31
N ARG A 68 -13.50 -6.84 -1.85
CA ARG A 68 -14.45 -7.62 -1.05
C ARG A 68 -14.43 -7.26 0.43
N GLU A 69 -13.25 -7.08 1.01
CA GLU A 69 -13.08 -6.99 2.47
C GLU A 69 -12.84 -5.57 2.99
N VAL A 70 -12.48 -4.61 2.13
CA VAL A 70 -12.14 -3.24 2.56
C VAL A 70 -13.09 -2.22 1.96
N TRP A 71 -13.28 -2.25 0.65
CA TRP A 71 -14.05 -1.25 -0.09
C TRP A 71 -15.48 -1.01 0.43
N PRO A 72 -16.27 -2.03 0.81
CA PRO A 72 -17.63 -1.82 1.35
C PRO A 72 -17.66 -0.96 2.61
N HIS A 73 -16.56 -0.91 3.36
CA HIS A 73 -16.43 -0.22 4.63
C HIS A 73 -15.85 1.18 4.52
N VAL A 74 -15.41 1.62 3.34
CA VAL A 74 -14.71 2.92 3.16
C VAL A 74 -15.19 3.72 1.95
N ARG A 75 -16.01 3.14 1.06
CA ARG A 75 -16.46 3.77 -0.19
C ARG A 75 -17.26 5.06 -0.01
N ASP A 76 -17.94 5.23 1.12
CA ASP A 76 -18.65 6.46 1.49
C ASP A 76 -17.73 7.66 1.72
N LEU A 77 -16.42 7.43 1.83
CA LEU A 77 -15.41 8.50 1.88
C LEU A 77 -15.07 9.06 0.49
N ALA A 78 -15.44 8.37 -0.59
CA ALA A 78 -15.18 8.81 -1.96
C ALA A 78 -16.22 9.81 -2.49
N ASP A 79 -17.36 9.95 -1.79
CA ASP A 79 -18.50 10.81 -2.16
C ASP A 79 -18.31 12.29 -1.79
#